data_AF-A0A822ZBZ0-F1
#
_entry.id   AF-A0A822ZBZ0-F1
#
_cell.length_a   1.000
_cell.length_b   1.000
_cell.length_c   1.000
_cell.angle_alpha   90.00
_cell.angle_beta   90.00
_cell.angle_gamma   90.00
#
_symmetry.space_group_name_H-M   'P 1'
#
loop_
_entity.id
_entity.type
_entity.pdbx_description
1 polymer ?
#
loop_
_entity_poly.entity_id
_entity_poly.type
_entity_poly.pdbx_seq_one_letter_code
_entity_poly.pdbx_strand_id
1 'polypeptide(L)'
;MMQICLSFYEVKNKQATWFSNKTERLYWEQWYINLNVAQQPKAHFAKSHHSKVVVDPGECALVERSVRRAALEAALREVLFQIIKFVNEKRDHIPPVPNVEGVSFPYEITIPRLISS
;
A
#
# COMPACT_ATOMS: atom_id res chain seq x y z
N MET A 1 -3.42 -13.46 -1.43
CA MET A 1 -3.42 -12.01 -1.69
C MET A 1 -2.79 -11.33 -0.48
N MET A 2 -1.80 -10.46 -0.66
CA MET A 2 -1.19 -9.72 0.45
C MET A 2 -1.91 -8.37 0.57
N GLN A 3 -2.15 -7.92 1.80
CA GLN A 3 -2.81 -6.64 2.05
C GLN A 3 -1.99 -5.87 3.08
N ILE A 4 -1.98 -4.54 2.98
CA ILE A 4 -1.49 -3.65 4.02
C ILE A 4 -2.69 -2.91 4.57
N CYS A 5 -2.78 -2.80 5.90
CA CYS A 5 -3.77 -1.96 6.56
C CYS A 5 -3.05 -0.75 7.17
N LEU A 6 -3.47 0.46 6.79
CA LEU A 6 -3.13 1.70 7.47
C LEU A 6 -4.33 2.09 8.34
N SER A 7 -4.13 2.23 9.64
CA SER A 7 -5.19 2.60 10.57
C SER A 7 -4.83 3.89 11.30
N PHE A 8 -5.75 4.86 11.31
CA PHE A 8 -5.63 6.09 12.11
C PHE A 8 -6.42 5.94 13.41
N TYR A 9 -5.88 6.46 14.50
CA TYR A 9 -6.50 6.36 15.81
C TYR A 9 -6.30 7.59 16.68
N GLU A 10 -7.16 7.72 17.69
CA GLU A 10 -6.97 8.63 18.81
C GLU A 10 -6.52 7.86 20.05
N VAL A 11 -5.74 8.54 20.90
CA VAL A 11 -5.29 8.01 22.18
C VAL A 11 -6.16 8.61 23.28
N LYS A 12 -7.06 7.80 23.86
CA LYS A 12 -7.90 8.26 24.97
C LYS A 12 -7.31 7.79 26.28
N ASN A 13 -6.80 8.74 27.08
CA ASN A 13 -6.50 8.49 28.48
C ASN A 13 -7.80 8.57 29.28
N LYS A 14 -8.21 7.45 29.87
CA LYS A 14 -9.25 7.49 30.91
C LYS A 14 -8.67 8.20 32.13
N GLN A 15 -9.47 9.04 32.78
CA GLN A 15 -9.09 9.70 34.04
C GLN A 15 -8.49 8.63 34.96
N ALA A 16 -7.31 8.91 35.51
CA ALA A 16 -6.58 8.01 36.40
C ALA A 16 -7.42 7.73 37.65
N THR A 17 -8.30 6.75 37.55
CA THR A 17 -8.86 6.06 38.70
C THR A 17 -7.74 5.21 39.23
N TRP A 18 -7.51 5.29 40.55
CA TRP A 18 -6.39 4.80 41.35
C TRP A 18 -5.81 3.40 41.01
N PHE A 19 -6.44 2.60 40.13
CA PHE A 19 -5.96 1.27 39.72
C PHE A 19 -5.81 1.02 38.21
N SER A 20 -5.94 2.01 37.32
CA SER A 20 -5.82 1.71 35.88
C SER A 20 -5.44 2.91 35.01
N ASN A 21 -4.17 2.97 34.61
CA ASN A 21 -3.73 3.73 33.42
C ASN A 21 -3.85 2.84 32.18
N LYS A 22 -5.08 2.54 31.75
CA LYS A 22 -5.32 1.91 30.44
C LYS A 22 -5.53 2.99 29.41
N THR A 23 -4.48 3.27 28.65
CA THR A 23 -4.55 4.08 27.44
C THR A 23 -5.23 3.26 26.35
N GLU A 24 -6.36 3.73 25.84
CA GLU A 24 -7.16 3.05 24.82
C GLU A 24 -6.95 3.72 23.46
N ARG A 25 -6.82 2.90 22.40
CA ARG A 25 -6.75 3.38 21.01
C ARG A 25 -8.14 3.28 20.40
N LEU A 26 -8.66 4.40 19.92
CA LEU A 26 -9.92 4.46 19.17
C LEU A 26 -9.60 4.66 17.69
N TYR A 27 -9.79 3.62 16.89
CA TYR A 27 -9.56 3.67 15.45
C TYR A 27 -10.74 4.35 14.75
N TRP A 28 -10.50 5.44 14.04
CA TRP A 28 -11.53 6.23 13.37
C TRP A 28 -11.47 6.12 11.84
N GLU A 29 -10.37 5.61 11.28
CA GLU A 29 -10.25 5.37 9.84
C GLU A 29 -9.29 4.20 9.55
N GLN A 30 -9.62 3.39 8.54
CA GLN A 30 -8.81 2.27 8.09
C GLN A 30 -8.76 2.18 6.56
N TRP A 31 -7.55 2.06 6.02
CA TRP A 31 -7.27 1.92 4.60
C TRP A 31 -6.65 0.57 4.31
N TYR A 32 -7.31 -0.22 3.47
CA TYR A 32 -6.86 -1.53 3.05
C TYR A 32 -6.27 -1.47 1.65
N ILE A 33 -4.95 -1.69 1.55
CA ILE A 33 -4.18 -1.60 0.31
C ILE A 33 -3.84 -3.01 -0.14
N ASN A 34 -4.41 -3.42 -1.27
CA ASN A 34 -4.13 -4.72 -1.86
C ASN A 34 -2.80 -4.70 -2.60
N LEU A 35 -1.97 -5.72 -2.36
CA LEU A 35 -0.67 -5.87 -3.01
C LEU A 35 -0.65 -7.13 -3.88
N ASN A 36 -0.25 -6.93 -5.13
CA ASN A 36 -0.03 -7.98 -6.10
C ASN A 36 1.45 -8.01 -6.47
N VAL A 37 2.11 -9.14 -6.21
CA VAL A 37 3.50 -9.36 -6.60
C VAL A 37 3.51 -9.89 -8.03
N ALA A 38 3.97 -9.08 -8.98
CA ALA A 38 4.18 -9.53 -10.34
C ALA A 38 5.31 -10.56 -10.37
N GLN A 39 5.02 -11.78 -10.79
CA GLN A 39 6.05 -12.78 -11.04
C GLN A 39 6.86 -12.37 -12.27
N GLN A 40 8.19 -12.53 -12.21
CA GLN A 40 8.97 -12.41 -13.43
C GLN A 40 8.58 -13.55 -14.38
N PRO A 41 8.35 -13.28 -15.68
CA PRO A 41 8.30 -14.33 -16.67
C PRO A 41 9.59 -15.14 -16.56
N LYS A 42 9.48 -16.45 -16.34
CA LYS A 42 10.64 -17.34 -16.45
C LYS A 42 11.18 -17.17 -17.87
N ALA A 43 12.47 -16.93 -18.01
CA ALA A 43 13.15 -16.95 -19.30
C ALA A 43 13.01 -18.36 -19.90
N HIS A 44 11.90 -18.62 -20.57
CA HIS A 44 11.78 -19.81 -21.39
C HIS A 44 12.67 -19.59 -22.59
N PHE A 45 13.85 -20.21 -22.54
CA PHE A 45 14.64 -20.54 -23.71
C PHE A 45 13.80 -21.48 -24.59
N ALA A 46 12.81 -20.93 -25.29
CA ALA A 46 12.15 -21.63 -26.37
C ALA A 46 13.16 -21.70 -27.52
N LYS A 47 13.77 -22.88 -27.69
CA LYS A 47 14.48 -23.23 -28.93
C LYS A 47 13.49 -23.09 -30.09
N SER A 48 13.52 -21.96 -30.76
CA SER A 48 12.84 -21.72 -32.02
C SER A 48 13.79 -22.12 -33.14
N HIS A 49 13.49 -23.25 -33.80
CA HIS A 49 14.06 -23.54 -35.10
C HIS A 49 13.32 -22.66 -36.12
N HIS A 50 14.09 -21.82 -36.82
CA HIS A 50 13.73 -21.11 -38.05
C HIS A 50 12.99 -19.76 -37.93
N SER A 51 13.71 -18.72 -37.52
CA SER A 51 13.73 -17.41 -38.21
C SER A 51 14.87 -16.56 -37.64
N LYS A 52 15.82 -16.14 -38.47
CA LYS A 52 16.92 -15.23 -38.06
C LYS A 52 16.39 -13.80 -37.95
N VAL A 53 15.74 -13.48 -36.84
CA VAL A 53 15.72 -12.11 -36.33
C VAL A 53 16.44 -12.17 -34.99
N VAL A 54 17.71 -11.78 -34.99
CA VAL A 54 18.53 -11.70 -33.79
C VAL A 54 18.08 -10.44 -33.04
N VAL A 55 16.97 -10.54 -32.32
CA VAL A 55 16.71 -9.56 -31.25
C VAL A 55 17.60 -10.00 -30.10
N ASP A 56 18.52 -9.14 -29.69
CA ASP A 56 19.36 -9.41 -28.54
C ASP A 56 18.45 -9.71 -27.32
N PRO A 57 18.59 -10.88 -26.67
CA PRO A 57 17.78 -11.23 -25.52
C PRO A 57 17.83 -10.19 -24.38
N GLY A 58 18.92 -9.42 -24.31
CA GLY A 58 19.08 -8.31 -23.36
C GLY A 58 18.19 -7.11 -23.68
N GLU A 59 18.09 -6.70 -24.95
CA GLU A 59 17.21 -5.60 -25.36
C GLU A 59 15.73 -5.91 -25.10
N CYS A 60 15.28 -7.12 -25.42
CA CYS A 60 13.89 -7.52 -25.17
C CYS A 60 13.53 -7.46 -23.68
N ALA A 61 14.41 -7.96 -22.80
CA ALA A 61 14.20 -7.91 -21.35
C ALA A 61 14.18 -6.48 -20.77
N LEU A 62 14.96 -5.57 -21.35
CA LEU A 62 14.98 -4.15 -20.98
C LEU A 62 13.67 -3.45 -21.39
N VAL A 63 13.15 -3.74 -22.59
CA VAL A 63 11.85 -3.22 -23.05
C VAL A 63 10.71 -3.74 -22.18
N GLU A 64 10.67 -5.03 -21.87
CA GLU A 64 9.65 -5.57 -20.94
C GLU A 64 9.74 -4.93 -19.55
N ARG A 65 10.94 -4.59 -19.09
CA ARG A 65 11.14 -3.89 -17.81
C ARG A 65 10.63 -2.45 -17.87
N SER A 66 10.86 -1.73 -18.98
CA SER A 66 10.39 -0.36 -19.14
C SER A 66 8.85 -0.31 -19.24
N VAL A 67 8.24 -1.23 -19.98
CA VAL A 67 6.78 -1.36 -20.07
C VAL A 67 6.17 -1.64 -18.70
N ARG A 68 6.73 -2.57 -17.92
CA ARG A 68 6.27 -2.86 -16.55
C ARG A 68 6.38 -1.65 -15.62
N ARG A 69 7.46 -0.86 -15.74
CA ARG A 69 7.63 0.38 -14.96
C ARG A 69 6.56 1.41 -15.32
N ALA A 70 6.33 1.65 -16.61
CA ALA A 70 5.32 2.60 -17.07
C ALA A 70 3.90 2.19 -16.62
N ALA A 71 3.57 0.89 -16.70
CA ALA A 71 2.28 0.37 -16.23
C ALA A 71 2.10 0.55 -14.71
N LEU A 72 3.16 0.29 -13.92
CA LEU A 72 3.14 0.51 -12.48
C LEU A 72 2.96 1.99 -12.13
N GLU A 73 3.66 2.88 -12.83
CA GLU A 73 3.55 4.33 -12.64
C GLU A 73 2.12 4.82 -12.93
N ALA A 74 1.52 4.37 -14.05
CA ALA A 74 0.13 4.70 -14.38
C ALA A 74 -0.85 4.21 -13.30
N ALA A 75 -0.70 2.96 -12.85
CA ALA A 75 -1.54 2.41 -11.79
C ALA A 75 -1.39 3.16 -10.46
N LEU A 76 -0.17 3.52 -10.07
CA LEU A 76 0.09 4.33 -8.87
C LEU A 76 -0.57 5.71 -8.99
N ARG A 77 -0.45 6.35 -10.16
CA ARG A 77 -1.08 7.66 -10.40
C ARG A 77 -2.60 7.59 -10.24
N GLU A 78 -3.23 6.56 -10.79
CA GLU A 78 -4.67 6.35 -10.64
C GLU A 78 -5.08 6.15 -9.18
N VAL A 79 -4.34 5.32 -8.44
CA VAL A 79 -4.59 5.08 -7.01
C VAL A 79 -4.44 6.37 -6.19
N LEU A 80 -3.42 7.19 -6.46
CA LEU A 80 -3.25 8.48 -5.79
C LEU A 80 -4.43 9.42 -6.02
N PHE A 81 -4.94 9.50 -7.25
CA PHE A 81 -6.14 10.28 -7.55
C PHE A 81 -7.39 9.73 -6.84
N GLN A 82 -7.52 8.41 -6.74
CA GLN A 82 -8.59 7.79 -5.96
C GLN A 82 -8.50 8.17 -4.48
N ILE A 83 -7.31 8.14 -3.88
CA ILE A 83 -7.09 8.57 -2.49
C ILE A 83 -7.55 10.02 -2.30
N ILE A 84 -7.12 10.94 -3.17
CA ILE A 84 -7.52 12.36 -3.09
C ILE A 84 -9.05 12.49 -3.17
N LYS A 85 -9.69 11.77 -4.10
CA LYS A 85 -11.15 11.76 -4.25
C LYS A 85 -11.83 11.25 -2.98
N PHE A 86 -11.43 10.08 -2.48
CA PHE A 86 -12.04 9.45 -1.31
C PHE A 86 -11.89 10.31 -0.06
N VAL A 87 -10.70 10.86 0.17
CA VAL A 87 -10.47 11.77 1.30
C VAL A 87 -11.37 12.99 1.17
N ASN A 88 -11.49 13.57 -0.03
CA ASN A 88 -12.36 14.73 -0.24
C ASN A 88 -13.85 14.45 -0.07
N GLU A 89 -14.31 13.24 -0.42
CA GLU A 89 -15.70 12.82 -0.27
C GLU A 89 -16.08 12.49 1.17
N LYS A 90 -15.12 12.05 2.00
CA LYS A 90 -15.38 11.55 3.36
C LYS A 90 -14.64 12.37 4.41
N ARG A 91 -14.75 13.70 4.40
CA ARG A 91 -14.00 14.54 5.36
C ARG A 91 -14.68 14.71 6.72
N ASP A 92 -15.99 14.50 6.79
CA ASP A 92 -16.80 14.90 7.95
C ASP A 92 -16.52 14.10 9.23
N HIS A 93 -15.89 12.93 9.10
CA HIS A 93 -15.57 12.05 10.22
C HIS A 93 -14.15 12.26 10.78
N ILE A 94 -13.34 13.14 10.17
CA ILE A 94 -11.96 13.39 10.60
C ILE A 94 -11.98 14.14 11.94
N PRO A 95 -11.32 13.61 13.00
CA PRO A 95 -11.31 14.26 14.29
C PRO A 95 -10.49 15.56 14.31
N PRO A 96 -10.70 16.42 15.32
CA PRO A 96 -9.86 17.60 15.53
C PRO A 96 -8.38 17.23 15.69
N VAL A 97 -7.47 18.03 15.11
CA VAL A 97 -6.02 17.75 15.18
C VAL A 97 -5.54 17.88 16.64
N PRO A 98 -4.95 16.82 17.23
CA PRO A 98 -4.68 16.77 18.67
C PRO A 98 -3.51 17.65 19.14
N ASN A 99 -2.56 18.02 18.27
CA ASN A 99 -1.48 18.93 18.62
C ASN A 99 -0.85 19.57 17.36
N VAL A 100 -0.62 20.89 17.37
CA VAL A 100 -0.05 21.63 16.22
C VAL A 100 1.45 21.32 16.04
N GLU A 101 2.11 20.79 17.07
CA GLU A 101 3.54 20.43 17.05
C GLU A 101 3.83 19.10 16.31
N GLY A 102 2.80 18.29 16.04
CA GLY A 102 2.91 17.03 15.31
C GLY A 102 1.96 17.00 14.11
N VAL A 103 2.50 17.10 12.90
CA VAL A 103 1.75 17.33 11.64
C VAL A 103 0.91 16.12 11.18
N SER A 104 0.65 15.14 12.05
CA SER A 104 -0.10 13.92 11.70
C SER A 104 -0.90 13.34 12.87
N PHE A 105 -2.07 12.78 12.56
CA PHE A 105 -2.80 11.92 13.49
C PHE A 105 -1.98 10.66 13.83
N PRO A 106 -2.14 10.08 15.03
CA PRO A 106 -1.57 8.78 15.34
C PRO A 106 -2.03 7.71 14.34
N TYR A 107 -1.11 6.87 13.88
CA TYR A 107 -1.40 5.81 12.91
C TYR A 107 -0.55 4.56 13.15
N GLU A 108 -0.99 3.43 12.59
CA GLU A 108 -0.21 2.21 12.52
C GLU A 108 -0.36 1.53 11.15
N ILE A 109 0.69 0.82 10.74
CA ILE A 109 0.73 0.05 9.49
C ILE A 109 0.88 -1.42 9.85
N THR A 110 -0.11 -2.22 9.45
CA THR A 110 -0.14 -3.65 9.71
C THR A 110 -0.05 -4.43 8.40
N ILE A 111 0.88 -5.38 8.34
CA ILE A 111 1.02 -6.33 7.24
C ILE A 111 0.60 -7.70 7.79
N PRO A 112 -0.61 -8.20 7.49
CA PRO A 112 -1.03 -9.52 7.92
C PRO A 112 -0.08 -10.54 7.31
N ARG A 113 0.67 -11.25 8.15
CA ARG A 113 1.39 -12.44 7.71
C ARG A 113 0.36 -13.55 7.54
N LEU A 114 0.45 -14.31 6.46
CA LEU A 114 -0.25 -15.60 6.33
C LEU A 114 0.04 -16.41 7.61
N ILE A 115 -0.99 -16.62 8.43
CA ILE A 115 -0.92 -17.61 9.49
C ILE A 115 -0.93 -18.95 8.77
N SER A 116 0.22 -19.60 8.65
CA SER A 116 0.27 -21.00 8.25
C SER A 116 -0.30 -21.83 9.40
N SER A 117 -1.56 -22.22 9.29
CA SER A 117 -2.16 -23.31 10.06
C SER A 117 -1.62 -24.65 9.61
#